data_AF-A0A2D7REL4-F1
#
_entry.id   AF-A0A2D7REL4-F1
#
_cell.length_a   1.000
_cell.length_b   1.000
_cell.length_c   1.000
_cell.angle_alpha   90.00
_cell.angle_beta   90.00
_cell.angle_gamma   90.00
#
_symmetry.space_group_name_H-M   'P 1'
#
loop_
_entity.id
_entity.type
_entity.pdbx_description
1 polymer ?
#
loop_
_entity_poly.entity_id
_entity_poly.type
_entity_poly.pdbx_seq_one_letter_code
_entity_poly.pdbx_strand_id
1 'polypeptide(L)'
;MKNQQGTSNCSLLTLSIVSAIQGLVTFGALFMSLPTLFDLNVFDPNSGATEELRQPDGPGDLAVLESIVAAFSFAGGVGAATITLGSRWQIKNSNMLKVATVAYVLCFVISMIFSFMRINTLGYAYTWNLPFGTNTSTCLDTNWETGCPTTRFENKYDNTSWIKDDDFQIESIEQCKFNAYDNSSKIAYDSTVAGISKPDWADKTYYDVNQRELLVTAAERINLKAKTVDGKLECDYGTPDTTTEKCIIGKDDLPNIAWCWYWGCHDVCNDRYKVNQTWLVLSLSSTFLYLVLAVISGFAVYMTEKEEMGYEYIFANNVAPESGAVFRSNRLDFT
;
A
#
# COMPACT_ATOMS: atom_id res chain seq x y z
N MET A 1 28.04 -29.99 24.22
CA MET A 1 28.20 -30.09 22.76
C MET A 1 26.92 -30.52 22.03
N LYS A 2 26.24 -31.63 22.36
CA LYS A 2 24.99 -32.04 21.65
C LYS A 2 23.78 -31.09 21.79
N ASN A 3 23.62 -30.38 22.91
CA ASN A 3 22.42 -29.55 23.14
C ASN A 3 22.35 -28.24 22.33
N GLN A 4 23.49 -27.63 21.99
CA GLN A 4 23.53 -26.34 21.26
C GLN A 4 23.61 -26.52 19.73
N GLN A 5 24.05 -27.69 19.26
CA GLN A 5 23.93 -28.09 17.86
C GLN A 5 22.47 -28.32 17.44
N GLY A 6 21.59 -28.61 18.41
CA GLY A 6 20.15 -28.63 18.23
C GLY A 6 19.56 -27.23 18.02
N THR A 7 20.09 -26.20 18.68
CA THR A 7 19.46 -24.86 18.68
C THR A 7 19.63 -24.10 17.37
N SER A 8 20.80 -24.19 16.69
CA SER A 8 21.02 -23.55 15.39
C SER A 8 20.16 -24.19 14.27
N ASN A 9 20.13 -25.52 14.21
CA ASN A 9 19.28 -26.25 13.24
C ASN A 9 17.78 -26.02 13.50
N CYS A 10 17.37 -25.95 14.77
CA CYS A 10 15.98 -25.64 15.13
C CYS A 10 15.60 -24.21 14.72
N SER A 11 16.53 -23.25 14.84
CA SER A 11 16.32 -21.85 14.42
C SER A 11 16.18 -21.73 12.90
N LEU A 12 17.07 -22.39 12.14
CA LEU A 12 16.99 -22.43 10.67
C LEU A 12 15.72 -23.10 10.17
N LEU A 13 15.32 -24.22 10.77
CA LEU A 13 14.08 -24.92 10.41
C LEU A 13 12.85 -24.06 10.71
N THR A 14 12.82 -23.40 11.87
CA THR A 14 11.73 -22.48 12.26
C THR A 14 11.63 -21.30 11.30
N LEU A 15 12.76 -20.66 10.98
CA LEU A 15 12.83 -19.58 9.98
C LEU A 15 12.28 -20.05 8.63
N SER A 16 12.68 -21.25 8.19
CA SER A 16 12.27 -21.82 6.91
C SER A 16 10.77 -22.10 6.84
N ILE A 17 10.20 -22.68 7.90
CA ILE A 17 8.76 -22.98 7.97
C ILE A 17 7.95 -21.68 7.99
N VAL A 18 8.33 -20.71 8.82
CA VAL A 18 7.61 -19.43 8.94
C VAL A 18 7.68 -18.66 7.62
N SER A 19 8.84 -18.58 7.00
CA SER A 19 9.04 -17.94 5.69
C SER A 19 8.20 -18.61 4.59
N ALA A 20 8.17 -19.95 4.55
CA ALA A 20 7.36 -20.70 3.59
C ALA A 20 5.85 -20.51 3.80
N ILE A 21 5.37 -20.57 5.04
CA ILE A 21 3.94 -20.35 5.33
C ILE A 21 3.54 -18.92 4.94
N GLN A 22 4.33 -17.91 5.32
CA GLN A 22 4.01 -16.52 5.00
C GLN A 22 4.03 -16.25 3.50
N GLY A 23 5.05 -16.76 2.81
CA GLY A 23 5.17 -16.64 1.37
C GLY A 23 3.99 -17.30 0.66
N LEU A 24 3.58 -18.49 1.11
CA LEU A 24 2.42 -19.20 0.56
C LEU A 24 1.10 -18.45 0.81
N VAL A 25 0.89 -17.90 2.01
CA VAL A 25 -0.34 -17.15 2.32
C VAL A 25 -0.43 -15.89 1.46
N THR A 26 0.64 -15.11 1.38
CA THR A 26 0.66 -13.84 0.63
C THR A 26 0.54 -14.09 -0.87
N PHE A 27 1.30 -15.06 -1.40
CA PHE A 27 1.22 -15.46 -2.80
C PHE A 27 -0.11 -16.15 -3.14
N GLY A 28 -0.69 -16.91 -2.21
CA GLY A 28 -2.03 -17.51 -2.38
C GLY A 28 -3.15 -16.47 -2.39
N ALA A 29 -3.03 -15.43 -1.56
CA ALA A 29 -3.97 -14.30 -1.53
C ALA A 29 -3.99 -13.53 -2.86
N LEU A 30 -2.88 -13.49 -3.59
CA LEU A 30 -2.85 -13.00 -4.97
C LEU A 30 -3.86 -13.72 -5.84
N PHE A 31 -3.79 -15.06 -5.91
CA PHE A 31 -4.69 -15.82 -6.79
C PHE A 31 -6.17 -15.64 -6.46
N MET A 32 -6.49 -15.49 -5.17
CA MET A 32 -7.87 -15.23 -4.75
C MET A 32 -8.36 -13.82 -5.09
N SER A 33 -7.44 -12.84 -5.11
CA SER A 33 -7.76 -11.45 -5.41
C SER A 33 -7.56 -11.05 -6.88
N LEU A 34 -7.02 -11.95 -7.72
CA LEU A 34 -6.87 -11.76 -9.17
C LEU A 34 -8.16 -11.24 -9.84
N PRO A 35 -9.35 -11.82 -9.64
CA PRO A 35 -10.55 -11.36 -10.34
C PRO A 35 -10.94 -9.90 -10.01
N THR A 36 -10.54 -9.40 -8.84
CA THR A 36 -10.95 -8.08 -8.34
C THR A 36 -9.86 -7.02 -8.49
N LEU A 37 -8.59 -7.39 -8.30
CA LEU A 37 -7.44 -6.47 -8.41
C LEU A 37 -6.73 -6.52 -9.75
N PHE A 38 -6.92 -7.59 -10.52
CA PHE A 38 -6.18 -7.85 -11.77
C PHE A 38 -7.06 -7.86 -13.00
N ASP A 39 -8.25 -7.27 -12.92
CA ASP A 39 -8.83 -6.67 -14.12
C ASP A 39 -7.93 -5.48 -14.48
N LEU A 40 -6.76 -5.81 -15.05
CA LEU A 40 -5.63 -4.94 -15.34
C LEU A 40 -6.13 -3.86 -16.27
N ASN A 41 -6.27 -2.68 -15.69
CA ASN A 41 -6.87 -1.51 -16.30
C ASN A 41 -8.31 -1.69 -16.78
N VAL A 42 -9.24 -1.73 -15.82
CA VAL A 42 -10.67 -1.55 -16.07
C VAL A 42 -10.99 -0.31 -16.94
N PHE A 43 -10.11 0.70 -16.94
CA PHE A 43 -10.25 1.94 -17.70
C PHE A 43 -9.23 2.13 -18.82
N ASP A 44 -8.50 1.09 -19.25
CA ASP A 44 -7.61 1.18 -20.43
C ASP A 44 -8.34 0.60 -21.64
N PRO A 45 -8.92 1.44 -22.50
CA PRO A 45 -9.61 0.97 -23.67
C PRO A 45 -8.56 0.91 -24.78
N ASN A 46 -7.90 -0.23 -24.93
CA ASN A 46 -7.18 -0.61 -26.14
C ASN A 46 -6.04 0.34 -26.58
N SER A 47 -4.82 0.12 -26.09
CA SER A 47 -3.54 0.18 -26.86
C SER A 47 -3.30 1.37 -27.83
N GLY A 48 -3.91 2.53 -27.57
CA GLY A 48 -3.82 3.73 -28.42
C GLY A 48 -4.08 5.04 -27.67
N ALA A 49 -4.35 4.96 -26.36
CA ALA A 49 -4.32 6.12 -25.49
C ALA A 49 -2.90 6.72 -25.55
N THR A 50 -2.80 8.04 -25.79
CA THR A 50 -1.56 8.77 -25.53
C THR A 50 -1.15 8.53 -24.08
N GLU A 51 0.15 8.58 -23.78
CA GLU A 51 0.70 8.29 -22.44
C GLU A 51 -0.02 9.07 -21.32
N GLU A 52 -0.58 10.23 -21.67
CA GLU A 52 -1.36 11.15 -20.83
C GLU A 52 -2.74 10.61 -20.38
N LEU A 53 -3.34 9.67 -21.11
CA LEU A 53 -4.67 9.11 -20.81
C LEU A 53 -4.62 7.74 -20.12
N ARG A 54 -3.42 7.22 -19.85
CA ARG A 54 -3.25 5.95 -19.16
C ARG A 54 -3.71 6.06 -17.71
N GLN A 55 -4.59 5.16 -17.27
CA GLN A 55 -5.09 5.10 -15.90
C GLN A 55 -4.60 3.80 -15.22
N PRO A 56 -3.36 3.78 -14.68
CA PRO A 56 -2.78 2.56 -14.12
C PRO A 56 -3.43 2.13 -12.80
N ASP A 57 -3.60 0.82 -12.64
CA ASP A 57 -4.08 0.20 -11.40
C ASP A 57 -2.96 0.12 -10.35
N GLY A 58 -2.69 1.23 -9.67
CA GLY A 58 -1.68 1.29 -8.61
C GLY A 58 -1.77 0.22 -7.50
N PRO A 59 -2.94 -0.07 -6.91
CA PRO A 59 -3.04 -1.11 -5.88
C PRO A 59 -2.83 -2.52 -6.45
N GLY A 60 -3.24 -2.77 -7.70
CA GLY A 60 -2.91 -4.00 -8.43
C GLY A 60 -1.40 -4.14 -8.66
N ASP A 61 -0.74 -3.10 -9.15
CA ASP A 61 0.72 -3.07 -9.36
C ASP A 61 1.49 -3.34 -8.06
N LEU A 62 1.07 -2.73 -6.95
CA LEU A 62 1.64 -2.99 -5.62
C LEU A 62 1.44 -4.44 -5.19
N ALA A 63 0.25 -5.01 -5.41
CA ALA A 63 -0.04 -6.40 -5.07
C ALA A 63 0.86 -7.39 -5.85
N VAL A 64 1.18 -7.10 -7.12
CA VAL A 64 2.16 -7.88 -7.90
C VAL A 64 3.52 -7.86 -7.23
N LEU A 65 4.03 -6.65 -6.93
CA LEU A 65 5.36 -6.49 -6.36
C LEU A 65 5.48 -7.16 -4.99
N GLU A 66 4.47 -7.01 -4.14
CA GLU A 66 4.37 -7.69 -2.84
C GLU A 66 4.38 -9.20 -3.00
N SER A 67 3.68 -9.72 -4.01
CA SER A 67 3.63 -11.15 -4.30
C SER A 67 4.94 -11.71 -4.84
N ILE A 68 5.69 -10.92 -5.62
CA ILE A 68 7.04 -11.28 -6.08
C ILE A 68 7.98 -11.43 -4.87
N VAL A 69 7.96 -10.47 -3.94
CA VAL A 69 8.76 -10.55 -2.71
C VAL A 69 8.36 -11.77 -1.87
N ALA A 70 7.05 -12.03 -1.74
CA ALA A 70 6.54 -13.21 -1.05
C ALA A 70 6.95 -14.54 -1.71
N ALA A 71 6.98 -14.60 -3.05
CA ALA A 71 7.41 -15.78 -3.78
C ALA A 71 8.91 -16.06 -3.59
N PHE A 72 9.76 -15.02 -3.56
CA PHE A 72 11.18 -15.16 -3.23
C PHE A 72 11.38 -15.69 -1.81
N SER A 73 10.64 -15.15 -0.84
CA SER A 73 10.64 -15.67 0.54
C SER A 73 10.21 -17.13 0.58
N PHE A 74 9.11 -17.49 -0.09
CA PHE A 74 8.62 -18.86 -0.16
C PHE A 74 9.67 -19.83 -0.71
N ALA A 75 10.27 -19.52 -1.86
CA ALA A 75 11.28 -20.35 -2.49
C ALA A 75 12.53 -20.51 -1.60
N GLY A 76 12.95 -19.41 -0.96
CA GLY A 76 14.06 -19.42 0.02
C GLY A 76 13.77 -20.31 1.23
N GLY A 77 12.57 -20.20 1.81
CA GLY A 77 12.12 -21.00 2.94
C GLY A 77 12.04 -22.49 2.61
N VAL A 78 11.46 -22.86 1.46
CA VAL A 78 11.42 -24.27 1.01
C VAL A 78 12.81 -24.82 0.74
N GLY A 79 13.67 -24.05 0.06
CA GLY A 79 15.06 -24.43 -0.19
C GLY A 79 15.84 -24.67 1.11
N ALA A 80 15.72 -23.76 2.08
CA ALA A 80 16.38 -23.92 3.38
C ALA A 80 15.83 -25.11 4.19
N ALA A 81 14.52 -25.34 4.19
CA ALA A 81 13.91 -26.49 4.85
C ALA A 81 14.38 -27.82 4.26
N THR A 82 14.41 -27.95 2.93
CA THR A 82 14.82 -29.18 2.25
C THR A 82 16.29 -29.52 2.51
N ILE A 83 17.19 -28.54 2.54
CA ILE A 83 18.60 -28.76 2.90
C ILE A 83 18.73 -29.18 4.36
N THR A 84 17.99 -28.52 5.27
CA THR A 84 18.07 -28.80 6.72
C THR A 84 17.50 -30.17 7.09
N LEU A 85 16.42 -30.61 6.42
CA LEU A 85 15.76 -31.90 6.67
C LEU A 85 16.41 -33.05 5.89
N GLY A 86 16.90 -32.80 4.67
CA GLY A 86 17.43 -33.82 3.77
C GLY A 86 18.91 -34.14 3.99
N SER A 87 19.70 -33.22 4.55
CA SER A 87 21.11 -33.47 4.81
C SER A 87 21.32 -34.12 6.19
N ARG A 88 22.04 -35.25 6.22
CA ARG A 88 22.68 -35.76 7.46
C ARG A 88 23.79 -34.82 7.97
N TRP A 89 24.10 -33.76 7.22
CA TRP A 89 25.21 -32.84 7.44
C TRP A 89 24.66 -31.50 7.94
N GLN A 90 24.78 -31.30 9.25
CA GLN A 90 24.39 -30.06 9.91
C GLN A 90 25.07 -28.86 9.24
N ILE A 91 24.28 -27.84 8.86
CA ILE A 91 24.78 -26.61 8.26
C ILE A 91 25.57 -25.86 9.35
N LYS A 92 26.89 -26.03 9.36
CA LYS A 92 27.80 -25.27 10.24
C LYS A 92 28.26 -23.95 9.60
N ASN A 93 27.70 -23.60 8.43
CA ASN A 93 28.20 -22.50 7.62
C ASN A 93 27.50 -21.18 7.98
N SER A 94 28.17 -20.35 8.80
CA SER A 94 27.71 -19.02 9.18
C SER A 94 27.43 -18.11 7.98
N ASN A 95 28.09 -18.35 6.83
CA ASN A 95 27.88 -17.58 5.61
C ASN A 95 26.47 -17.75 5.02
N MET A 96 25.87 -18.94 5.08
CA MET A 96 24.50 -19.15 4.59
C MET A 96 23.49 -18.37 5.45
N LEU A 97 23.73 -18.32 6.76
CA LEU A 97 22.89 -17.60 7.69
C LEU A 97 23.04 -16.08 7.51
N LYS A 98 24.26 -15.58 7.26
CA LYS A 98 24.50 -14.17 6.88
C LYS A 98 23.75 -13.77 5.62
N VAL A 99 23.79 -14.61 4.58
CA VAL A 99 23.06 -14.36 3.33
C VAL A 99 21.55 -14.32 3.58
N ALA A 100 21.01 -15.24 4.39
CA ALA A 100 19.60 -15.24 4.77
C ALA A 100 19.21 -13.97 5.54
N THR A 101 20.03 -13.53 6.50
CA THR A 101 19.81 -12.27 7.23
C THR A 101 19.73 -11.08 6.28
N VAL A 102 20.69 -10.94 5.35
CA VAL A 102 20.67 -9.85 4.35
C VAL A 102 19.42 -9.92 3.48
N ALA A 103 19.02 -11.11 3.02
CA ALA A 103 17.81 -11.29 2.22
C ALA A 103 16.55 -10.86 2.98
N TYR A 104 16.38 -11.27 4.24
CA TYR A 104 15.22 -10.87 5.05
C TYR A 104 15.20 -9.38 5.38
N VAL A 105 16.36 -8.75 5.60
CA VAL A 105 16.46 -7.30 5.77
C VAL A 105 16.00 -6.57 4.50
N LEU A 106 16.40 -7.04 3.32
CA LEU A 106 15.95 -6.45 2.04
C LEU A 106 14.44 -6.63 1.84
N CYS A 107 13.90 -7.83 2.08
CA CYS A 107 12.45 -8.08 2.02
C CYS A 107 11.69 -7.17 3.00
N PHE A 108 12.21 -6.98 4.22
CA PHE A 108 11.62 -6.09 5.21
C PHE A 108 11.57 -4.65 4.71
N VAL A 109 12.69 -4.11 4.21
CA VAL A 109 12.73 -2.72 3.72
C VAL A 109 11.76 -2.52 2.55
N ILE A 110 11.72 -3.47 1.61
CA ILE A 110 10.82 -3.39 0.45
C ILE A 110 9.35 -3.48 0.89
N SER A 111 8.99 -4.44 1.74
CA SER A 111 7.61 -4.56 2.23
C SER A 111 7.18 -3.38 3.10
N MET A 112 8.11 -2.77 3.84
CA MET A 112 7.85 -1.55 4.60
C MET A 112 7.47 -0.39 3.67
N ILE A 113 8.16 -0.23 2.53
CA ILE A 113 7.84 0.80 1.53
C ILE A 113 6.42 0.58 0.98
N PHE A 114 6.08 -0.64 0.58
CA PHE A 114 4.75 -0.94 0.05
C PHE A 114 3.65 -0.74 1.09
N SER A 115 3.89 -1.19 2.32
CA SER A 115 2.96 -0.96 3.44
C SER A 115 2.75 0.53 3.69
N PHE A 116 3.83 1.33 3.66
CA PHE A 116 3.74 2.78 3.80
C PHE A 116 2.93 3.42 2.68
N MET A 117 3.12 3.01 1.43
CA MET A 117 2.34 3.50 0.29
C MET A 117 0.85 3.18 0.47
N ARG A 118 0.49 1.96 0.90
CA ARG A 118 -0.91 1.60 1.18
C ARG A 118 -1.49 2.39 2.35
N ILE A 119 -0.77 2.50 3.47
CA ILE A 119 -1.21 3.26 4.66
C ILE A 119 -1.48 4.72 4.30
N ASN A 120 -0.59 5.36 3.54
CA ASN A 120 -0.80 6.75 3.13
C ASN A 120 -1.95 6.86 2.15
N THR A 121 -2.01 6.05 1.10
CA THR A 121 -3.01 6.22 0.03
C THR A 121 -4.44 5.96 0.52
N LEU A 122 -4.61 4.96 1.39
CA LEU A 122 -5.89 4.67 2.06
C LEU A 122 -6.24 5.65 3.18
N GLY A 123 -5.33 6.57 3.54
CA GLY A 123 -5.57 7.60 4.56
C GLY A 123 -5.28 7.18 6.01
N TYR A 124 -4.90 5.93 6.25
CA TYR A 124 -4.63 5.44 7.61
C TYR A 124 -3.50 6.19 8.31
N ALA A 125 -2.53 6.72 7.56
CA ALA A 125 -1.45 7.53 8.12
C ALA A 125 -1.99 8.72 8.92
N TYR A 126 -2.98 9.42 8.36
CA TYR A 126 -3.62 10.57 8.98
C TYR A 126 -4.54 10.13 10.12
N THR A 127 -5.38 9.11 9.90
CA THR A 127 -6.31 8.65 10.95
C THR A 127 -5.61 8.09 12.18
N TRP A 128 -4.43 7.48 12.02
CA TRP A 128 -3.61 6.97 13.12
C TRP A 128 -2.65 8.02 13.70
N ASN A 129 -2.75 9.28 13.26
CA ASN A 129 -1.91 10.39 13.72
C ASN A 129 -0.40 10.10 13.59
N LEU A 130 0.00 9.45 12.49
CA LEU A 130 1.40 9.20 12.19
C LEU A 130 2.08 10.49 11.69
N PRO A 131 3.37 10.71 11.98
CA PRO A 131 4.05 11.99 11.71
C PRO A 131 4.18 12.34 10.21
N PHE A 132 3.84 11.40 9.33
CA PHE A 132 3.87 11.54 7.88
C PHE A 132 2.47 11.49 7.24
N GLY A 133 1.42 11.43 8.07
CA GLY A 133 0.04 11.42 7.59
C GLY A 133 -0.38 12.78 7.05
N THR A 134 -1.06 12.79 5.91
CA THR A 134 -1.66 13.98 5.32
C THR A 134 -3.15 13.75 5.10
N ASN A 135 -3.94 14.80 5.23
CA ASN A 135 -5.36 14.80 4.88
C ASN A 135 -5.61 14.91 3.37
N THR A 136 -4.54 14.90 2.56
CA THR A 136 -4.57 14.99 1.09
C THR A 136 -4.25 13.64 0.43
N SER A 137 -4.26 12.54 1.19
CA SER A 137 -4.16 11.21 0.61
C SER A 137 -5.37 10.87 -0.25
N THR A 138 -5.22 10.07 -1.31
CA THR A 138 -6.28 9.73 -2.26
C THR A 138 -7.65 9.49 -1.62
N CYS A 139 -7.76 8.59 -0.62
CA CYS A 139 -9.07 8.28 -0.02
C CYS A 139 -9.59 9.28 1.02
N LEU A 140 -8.76 10.23 1.48
CA LEU A 140 -9.18 11.32 2.39
C LEU A 140 -9.26 12.69 1.69
N ASP A 141 -8.80 12.78 0.46
CA ASP A 141 -8.75 14.04 -0.26
C ASP A 141 -10.16 14.51 -0.56
N THR A 142 -10.43 15.74 -0.15
CA THR A 142 -11.73 16.41 -0.27
C THR A 142 -11.67 17.59 -1.24
N ASN A 143 -10.53 17.79 -1.90
CA ASN A 143 -10.37 18.80 -2.93
C ASN A 143 -11.31 18.49 -4.10
N TRP A 144 -11.85 19.56 -4.69
CA TRP A 144 -12.66 19.50 -5.90
C TRP A 144 -11.92 18.81 -7.07
N GLU A 145 -10.62 19.06 -7.23
CA GLU A 145 -9.81 18.64 -8.40
C GLU A 145 -9.13 17.28 -8.25
N THR A 146 -9.08 16.72 -7.05
CA THR A 146 -8.29 15.50 -6.81
C THR A 146 -8.97 14.54 -5.86
N GLY A 147 -9.93 15.05 -5.08
CA GLY A 147 -10.64 14.29 -4.05
C GLY A 147 -11.66 13.32 -4.59
N CYS A 148 -11.85 12.24 -3.85
CA CYS A 148 -12.79 11.20 -4.22
C CYS A 148 -14.25 11.65 -4.03
N PRO A 149 -15.16 11.33 -4.97
CA PRO A 149 -16.55 11.78 -4.93
C PRO A 149 -17.28 11.47 -3.62
N THR A 150 -17.11 10.25 -3.10
CA THR A 150 -17.71 9.78 -1.84
C THR A 150 -17.14 10.52 -0.64
N THR A 151 -15.82 10.62 -0.53
CA THR A 151 -15.14 11.34 0.56
C THR A 151 -15.53 12.82 0.59
N ARG A 152 -15.62 13.46 -0.57
CA ARG A 152 -16.06 14.85 -0.71
C ARG A 152 -17.49 15.05 -0.23
N PHE A 153 -18.38 14.14 -0.60
CA PHE A 153 -19.77 14.17 -0.20
C PHE A 153 -19.86 14.12 1.33
N GLU A 154 -19.27 13.11 1.96
CA GLU A 154 -19.35 12.93 3.41
C GLU A 154 -18.70 14.08 4.20
N ASN A 155 -17.51 14.56 3.78
CA ASN A 155 -16.80 15.65 4.48
C ASN A 155 -17.58 16.98 4.46
N LYS A 156 -18.19 17.31 3.32
CA LYS A 156 -18.91 18.57 3.15
C LYS A 156 -20.07 18.71 4.13
N TYR A 157 -20.73 17.60 4.47
CA TYR A 157 -21.88 17.60 5.37
C TYR A 157 -21.47 17.43 6.84
N ASP A 158 -20.37 16.73 7.14
CA ASP A 158 -19.81 16.61 8.50
C ASP A 158 -19.39 17.98 9.09
N ASN A 159 -18.85 18.88 8.26
CA ASN A 159 -18.42 20.23 8.69
C ASN A 159 -19.57 21.25 8.87
N THR A 160 -20.83 20.90 8.56
CA THR A 160 -21.99 21.77 8.82
C THR A 160 -22.56 21.51 10.23
N SER A 161 -21.87 22.07 11.23
CA SER A 161 -22.01 21.90 12.70
C SER A 161 -23.42 21.94 13.34
N TRP A 162 -24.50 22.19 12.62
CA TRP A 162 -25.87 22.27 13.17
C TRP A 162 -26.80 21.16 12.67
N ILE A 163 -26.33 20.29 11.78
CA ILE A 163 -27.03 19.09 11.32
C ILE A 163 -26.17 17.89 11.68
N LYS A 164 -26.49 17.23 12.81
CA LYS A 164 -26.00 15.88 13.11
C LYS A 164 -27.03 14.90 12.57
N ASP A 165 -27.14 14.79 11.27
CA ASP A 165 -28.09 13.84 10.68
C ASP A 165 -27.30 12.69 10.07
N ASP A 166 -27.55 11.49 10.60
CA ASP A 166 -27.15 10.20 10.05
C ASP A 166 -27.60 10.02 8.56
N ASP A 167 -28.36 10.97 8.02
CA ASP A 167 -28.88 11.04 6.65
C ASP A 167 -27.83 11.32 5.55
N PHE A 168 -26.57 11.66 5.88
CA PHE A 168 -25.52 11.95 4.90
C PHE A 168 -24.34 10.98 4.92
N GLN A 169 -24.46 9.87 5.65
CA GLN A 169 -23.58 8.72 5.51
C GLN A 169 -24.09 7.81 4.39
N ILE A 170 -23.17 7.23 3.63
CA ILE A 170 -23.53 6.25 2.60
C ILE A 170 -23.50 4.87 3.25
N GLU A 171 -24.68 4.36 3.62
CA GLU A 171 -24.86 3.06 4.24
C GLU A 171 -25.35 1.98 3.26
N SER A 172 -25.98 2.39 2.15
CA SER A 172 -26.53 1.48 1.14
C SER A 172 -26.09 1.83 -0.29
N ILE A 173 -26.13 0.84 -1.18
CA ILE A 173 -25.70 1.02 -2.57
C ILE A 173 -26.58 2.04 -3.33
N GLU A 174 -27.85 2.16 -2.95
CA GLU A 174 -28.78 3.14 -3.49
C GLU A 174 -28.35 4.57 -3.18
N GLN A 175 -27.64 4.76 -2.07
CA GLN A 175 -27.09 6.03 -1.62
C GLN A 175 -25.83 6.44 -2.39
N CYS A 176 -25.25 5.57 -3.22
CA CYS A 176 -24.12 5.94 -4.09
C CYS A 176 -24.51 6.86 -5.26
N LYS A 177 -25.80 7.20 -5.40
CA LYS A 177 -26.33 8.05 -6.48
C LYS A 177 -26.51 9.49 -6.03
N PHE A 178 -25.46 10.29 -6.20
CA PHE A 178 -25.47 11.72 -5.82
C PHE A 178 -24.59 12.55 -6.75
N ASN A 179 -24.75 13.87 -6.70
CA ASN A 179 -23.87 14.78 -7.43
C ASN A 179 -22.74 15.27 -6.52
N ALA A 180 -21.57 14.63 -6.58
CA ALA A 180 -20.39 15.01 -5.79
C ALA A 180 -19.87 16.43 -6.10
N TYR A 181 -20.29 16.98 -7.24
CA TYR A 181 -19.91 18.29 -7.71
C TYR A 181 -20.86 19.38 -7.19
N ASP A 182 -22.11 19.08 -6.81
CA ASP A 182 -23.05 20.12 -6.39
C ASP A 182 -22.68 20.73 -5.01
N ASN A 183 -22.25 21.99 -5.01
CA ASN A 183 -22.01 22.74 -3.77
C ASN A 183 -23.29 23.26 -3.10
N SER A 184 -24.41 23.33 -3.83
CA SER A 184 -25.56 24.16 -3.51
C SER A 184 -26.78 23.44 -2.96
N SER A 185 -26.85 22.11 -3.00
CA SER A 185 -28.12 21.45 -2.71
C SER A 185 -28.02 20.27 -1.74
N LYS A 186 -28.83 20.37 -0.68
CA LYS A 186 -29.25 19.28 0.21
C LYS A 186 -30.19 18.30 -0.52
N ILE A 187 -30.03 18.10 -1.83
CA ILE A 187 -30.94 17.24 -2.59
C ILE A 187 -30.55 15.82 -2.26
N ALA A 188 -31.25 15.35 -1.21
CA ALA A 188 -31.41 14.01 -0.76
C ALA A 188 -31.27 12.98 -1.89
N TYR A 189 -30.96 11.75 -1.48
CA TYR A 189 -31.08 10.52 -2.25
C TYR A 189 -32.33 10.41 -3.16
N ASP A 190 -33.32 11.28 -2.99
CA ASP A 190 -34.54 11.32 -3.79
C ASP A 190 -34.33 11.65 -5.28
N SER A 191 -34.94 10.80 -6.09
CA SER A 191 -34.85 10.65 -7.55
C SER A 191 -35.78 11.61 -8.32
N THR A 192 -36.38 12.59 -7.64
CA THR A 192 -37.57 13.30 -8.10
C THR A 192 -37.30 14.59 -8.89
N VAL A 193 -36.03 14.98 -9.09
CA VAL A 193 -35.71 16.05 -10.06
C VAL A 193 -35.78 15.45 -11.47
N ALA A 194 -36.96 15.56 -12.08
CA ALA A 194 -37.30 14.98 -13.37
C ALA A 194 -36.27 15.32 -14.45
N GLY A 195 -35.71 14.27 -15.08
CA GLY A 195 -35.02 14.36 -16.36
C GLY A 195 -33.52 14.21 -16.34
N ILE A 196 -32.84 14.03 -15.18
CA ILE A 196 -31.38 13.92 -15.19
C ILE A 196 -30.90 12.84 -14.21
N SER A 197 -30.24 11.81 -14.74
CA SER A 197 -29.62 10.75 -13.96
C SER A 197 -28.50 11.32 -13.10
N LYS A 198 -28.59 11.13 -11.79
CA LYS A 198 -27.46 11.40 -10.88
C LYS A 198 -26.31 10.44 -11.23
N PRO A 199 -25.03 10.87 -11.17
CA PRO A 199 -23.91 9.94 -11.25
C PRO A 199 -24.05 8.84 -10.20
N ASP A 200 -23.79 7.60 -10.60
CA ASP A 200 -23.78 6.45 -9.70
C ASP A 200 -22.33 6.13 -9.37
N TRP A 201 -21.89 6.51 -8.17
CA TRP A 201 -20.50 6.30 -7.73
C TRP A 201 -20.20 4.84 -7.37
N ALA A 202 -21.19 3.95 -7.43
CA ALA A 202 -20.97 2.51 -7.44
C ALA A 202 -20.62 1.95 -8.83
N ASP A 203 -20.85 2.72 -9.89
CA ASP A 203 -20.54 2.35 -11.26
C ASP A 203 -19.18 2.91 -11.68
N LYS A 204 -18.27 1.99 -12.01
CA LYS A 204 -16.90 2.29 -12.46
C LYS A 204 -16.87 3.26 -13.64
N THR A 205 -17.88 3.27 -14.51
CA THR A 205 -17.92 4.14 -15.70
C THR A 205 -17.78 5.62 -15.38
N TYR A 206 -18.24 6.08 -14.21
CA TYR A 206 -18.11 7.46 -13.78
C TYR A 206 -16.70 7.84 -13.30
N TYR A 207 -15.77 6.89 -13.24
CA TYR A 207 -14.37 7.11 -12.88
C TYR A 207 -13.43 7.10 -14.11
N ASP A 208 -13.93 6.68 -15.26
CA ASP A 208 -13.19 6.64 -16.52
C ASP A 208 -13.02 8.06 -17.11
N VAL A 209 -11.79 8.44 -17.47
CA VAL A 209 -11.51 9.73 -18.12
C VAL A 209 -12.26 9.90 -19.44
N ASN A 210 -12.56 8.79 -20.13
CA ASN A 210 -13.27 8.81 -21.40
C ASN A 210 -14.74 9.19 -21.24
N GLN A 211 -15.34 8.90 -20.08
CA GLN A 211 -16.74 9.14 -19.78
C GLN A 211 -16.99 10.45 -19.02
N ARG A 212 -15.97 11.30 -18.85
CA ARG A 212 -16.08 12.60 -18.16
C ARG A 212 -17.16 13.53 -18.71
N GLU A 213 -17.55 13.39 -19.98
CA GLU A 213 -18.66 14.17 -20.54
C GLU A 213 -19.98 13.93 -19.78
N LEU A 214 -20.19 12.72 -19.23
CA LEU A 214 -21.33 12.41 -18.36
C LEU A 214 -21.32 13.24 -17.07
N LEU A 215 -20.13 13.64 -16.61
CA LEU A 215 -19.92 14.42 -15.40
C LEU A 215 -19.98 15.93 -15.63
N VAL A 216 -19.73 16.41 -16.86
CA VAL A 216 -19.80 17.84 -17.20
C VAL A 216 -21.18 18.41 -16.90
N THR A 217 -22.24 17.70 -17.32
CA THR A 217 -23.63 18.11 -17.05
C THR A 217 -23.94 18.19 -15.55
N ALA A 218 -23.29 17.35 -14.74
CA ALA A 218 -23.45 17.36 -13.28
C ALA A 218 -22.68 18.55 -12.65
N ALA A 219 -21.50 18.88 -13.17
CA ALA A 219 -20.66 19.97 -12.69
C ALA A 219 -21.21 21.36 -13.08
N GLU A 220 -21.72 21.54 -14.30
CA GLU A 220 -22.29 22.83 -14.77
C GLU A 220 -23.41 23.37 -13.88
N ARG A 221 -24.13 22.48 -13.16
CA ARG A 221 -25.24 22.88 -12.27
C ARG A 221 -24.83 23.69 -11.05
N ILE A 222 -23.54 23.69 -10.70
CA ILE A 222 -23.04 24.45 -9.56
C ILE A 222 -23.23 25.96 -9.77
N ASN A 223 -23.46 26.40 -11.02
CA ASN A 223 -23.59 27.80 -11.39
C ASN A 223 -22.45 28.63 -10.76
N LEU A 224 -21.22 28.11 -10.88
CA LEU A 224 -20.03 28.80 -10.40
C LEU A 224 -20.01 30.20 -11.02
N LYS A 225 -19.96 31.22 -10.15
CA LYS A 225 -19.91 32.61 -10.59
C LYS A 225 -18.46 32.97 -10.90
N ALA A 226 -18.24 33.60 -12.05
CA ALA A 226 -16.96 34.20 -12.34
C ALA A 226 -16.73 35.39 -11.38
N LYS A 227 -15.49 35.54 -10.91
CA LYS A 227 -15.06 36.67 -10.09
C LYS A 227 -14.40 37.70 -11.00
N THR A 228 -14.54 38.98 -10.68
CA THR A 228 -13.77 40.02 -11.36
C THR A 228 -12.47 40.26 -10.59
N VAL A 229 -11.33 39.97 -11.21
CA VAL A 229 -9.98 40.22 -10.68
C VAL A 229 -9.26 41.14 -11.67
N ASP A 230 -8.80 42.30 -11.22
CA ASP A 230 -8.13 43.31 -12.05
C ASP A 230 -8.90 43.70 -13.34
N GLY A 231 -10.24 43.72 -13.28
CA GLY A 231 -11.10 44.06 -14.40
C GLY A 231 -11.29 42.94 -15.44
N LYS A 232 -10.80 41.73 -15.16
CA LYS A 232 -11.05 40.52 -15.96
C LYS A 232 -11.93 39.55 -15.19
N LEU A 233 -12.81 38.86 -15.92
CA LEU A 233 -13.53 37.72 -15.36
C LEU A 233 -12.58 36.53 -15.25
N GLU A 234 -12.49 35.98 -14.05
CA GLU A 234 -11.72 34.79 -13.73
C GLU A 234 -12.62 33.78 -13.03
N CYS A 235 -12.35 32.51 -13.29
CA CYS A 235 -13.06 31.39 -12.70
C CYS A 235 -12.11 30.61 -11.81
N ASP A 236 -12.58 30.25 -10.61
CA ASP A 236 -11.82 29.31 -9.77
C ASP A 236 -11.70 27.95 -10.51
N TYR A 237 -12.72 27.58 -11.30
CA TYR A 237 -12.74 26.37 -12.13
C TYR A 237 -13.47 26.62 -13.45
N GLY A 238 -12.95 26.06 -14.54
CA GLY A 238 -13.52 26.23 -15.88
C GLY A 238 -13.20 27.57 -16.53
N THR A 239 -13.94 27.89 -17.59
CA THR A 239 -13.72 29.08 -18.42
C THR A 239 -14.79 30.14 -18.16
N PRO A 240 -14.42 31.42 -18.03
CA PRO A 240 -15.39 32.49 -17.80
C PRO A 240 -16.21 32.78 -19.05
N ASP A 241 -17.54 32.75 -18.91
CA ASP A 241 -18.48 33.27 -19.90
C ASP A 241 -18.73 34.75 -19.65
N THR A 242 -18.22 35.59 -20.56
CA THR A 242 -18.37 37.04 -20.51
C THR A 242 -19.81 37.53 -20.69
N THR A 243 -20.72 36.65 -21.12
CA THR A 243 -22.12 36.99 -21.39
C THR A 243 -23.01 36.73 -20.18
N THR A 244 -22.74 35.66 -19.44
CA THR A 244 -23.57 35.23 -18.29
C THR A 244 -22.89 35.45 -16.94
N GLU A 245 -21.63 35.90 -16.92
CA GLU A 245 -20.78 36.02 -15.72
C GLU A 245 -20.67 34.70 -14.92
N LYS A 246 -20.79 33.57 -15.63
CA LYS A 246 -20.67 32.21 -15.07
C LYS A 246 -19.40 31.53 -15.57
N CYS A 247 -19.01 30.49 -14.85
CA CYS A 247 -17.95 29.58 -15.29
C CYS A 247 -18.54 28.39 -16.03
N ILE A 248 -18.06 28.15 -17.24
CA ILE A 248 -18.36 26.98 -18.06
C ILE A 248 -17.33 25.91 -17.73
N ILE A 249 -17.79 24.73 -17.30
CA ILE A 249 -16.91 23.61 -16.95
C ILE A 249 -16.83 22.69 -18.17
N GLY A 250 -15.65 22.58 -18.77
CA GLY A 250 -15.37 21.63 -19.84
C GLY A 250 -14.96 20.25 -19.32
N LYS A 251 -14.84 19.29 -20.24
CA LYS A 251 -14.34 17.94 -19.94
C LYS A 251 -12.93 17.95 -19.34
N ASP A 252 -12.08 18.85 -19.82
CA ASP A 252 -10.68 18.92 -19.43
C ASP A 252 -10.49 19.60 -18.06
N ASP A 253 -11.50 20.35 -17.59
CA ASP A 253 -11.55 20.94 -16.25
C ASP A 253 -11.92 19.90 -15.17
N LEU A 254 -12.39 18.71 -15.57
CA LEU A 254 -12.77 17.66 -14.64
C LEU A 254 -11.58 16.78 -14.27
N PRO A 255 -11.49 16.37 -12.99
CA PRO A 255 -10.33 15.68 -12.47
C PRO A 255 -10.20 14.22 -12.92
N ASN A 256 -8.98 13.67 -12.86
CA ASN A 256 -8.77 12.23 -13.01
C ASN A 256 -8.99 11.52 -11.67
N ILE A 257 -10.16 10.90 -11.53
CA ILE A 257 -10.57 10.22 -10.31
C ILE A 257 -10.47 8.69 -10.41
N ALA A 258 -9.88 8.10 -11.46
CA ALA A 258 -9.72 6.63 -11.55
C ALA A 258 -9.02 6.03 -10.33
N TRP A 259 -8.07 6.75 -9.75
CA TRP A 259 -7.36 6.33 -8.56
C TRP A 259 -8.29 6.06 -7.38
N CYS A 260 -9.39 6.80 -7.25
CA CYS A 260 -10.41 6.57 -6.23
C CYS A 260 -11.11 5.22 -6.40
N TRP A 261 -11.36 4.83 -7.65
CA TRP A 261 -11.93 3.52 -7.95
C TRP A 261 -10.95 2.40 -7.66
N TYR A 262 -9.71 2.52 -8.13
CA TYR A 262 -8.69 1.49 -7.95
C TYR A 262 -8.38 1.22 -6.48
N TRP A 263 -8.19 2.29 -5.70
CA TRP A 263 -7.95 2.18 -4.25
C TRP A 263 -9.21 1.85 -3.45
N GLY A 264 -10.39 1.93 -4.08
CA GLY A 264 -11.66 1.56 -3.48
C GLY A 264 -11.91 2.33 -2.20
N CYS A 265 -12.03 3.66 -2.28
CA CYS A 265 -12.02 4.53 -1.11
C CYS A 265 -13.30 4.54 -0.25
N HIS A 266 -14.32 3.76 -0.63
CA HIS A 266 -15.58 3.68 0.12
C HIS A 266 -16.08 2.24 0.19
N ASP A 267 -16.54 1.80 1.37
CA ASP A 267 -16.89 0.41 1.67
C ASP A 267 -18.19 -0.08 1.05
N VAL A 268 -19.16 0.82 0.88
CA VAL A 268 -20.45 0.55 0.21
C VAL A 268 -20.37 0.75 -1.31
N CYS A 269 -19.90 1.91 -1.79
CA CYS A 269 -19.88 2.22 -3.22
C CYS A 269 -18.76 1.54 -4.01
N ASN A 270 -17.85 0.80 -3.37
CA ASN A 270 -16.74 0.21 -4.09
C ASN A 270 -16.42 -1.20 -3.60
N ASP A 271 -16.56 -2.17 -4.50
CA ASP A 271 -16.28 -3.58 -4.23
C ASP A 271 -14.80 -3.88 -3.93
N ARG A 272 -13.89 -3.03 -4.41
CA ARG A 272 -12.44 -3.14 -4.16
C ARG A 272 -12.05 -2.70 -2.75
N TYR A 273 -12.89 -1.98 -2.01
CA TYR A 273 -12.56 -1.49 -0.66
C TYR A 273 -12.06 -2.63 0.24
N LYS A 274 -12.87 -3.69 0.41
CA LYS A 274 -12.51 -4.82 1.29
C LYS A 274 -11.25 -5.54 0.83
N VAL A 275 -11.02 -5.60 -0.48
CA VAL A 275 -9.84 -6.25 -1.05
C VAL A 275 -8.59 -5.43 -0.76
N ASN A 276 -8.62 -4.12 -0.97
CA ASN A 276 -7.50 -3.23 -0.65
C ASN A 276 -7.19 -3.17 0.85
N GLN A 277 -8.23 -3.21 1.70
CA GLN A 277 -8.05 -3.35 3.15
C GLN A 277 -7.40 -4.67 3.54
N THR A 278 -7.83 -5.77 2.92
CA THR A 278 -7.22 -7.10 3.13
C THR A 278 -5.75 -7.07 2.73
N TRP A 279 -5.43 -6.44 1.61
CA TRP A 279 -4.05 -6.29 1.16
C TRP A 279 -3.21 -5.43 2.08
N LEU A 280 -3.73 -4.33 2.60
CA LEU A 280 -3.05 -3.55 3.63
C LEU A 280 -2.66 -4.44 4.83
N VAL A 281 -3.59 -5.27 5.33
CA VAL A 281 -3.32 -6.20 6.43
C VAL A 281 -2.24 -7.22 6.06
N LEU A 282 -2.26 -7.76 4.85
CA LEU A 282 -1.24 -8.69 4.35
C LEU A 282 0.13 -8.02 4.21
N SER A 283 0.19 -6.78 3.73
CA SER A 283 1.43 -5.99 3.62
C SER A 283 2.04 -5.71 4.99
N LEU A 284 1.21 -5.29 5.96
CA LEU A 284 1.64 -5.06 7.34
C LEU A 284 2.12 -6.35 8.01
N SER A 285 1.38 -7.45 7.82
CA SER A 285 1.76 -8.77 8.34
C SER A 285 3.08 -9.25 7.74
N SER A 286 3.27 -9.08 6.43
CA SER A 286 4.52 -9.42 5.73
C SER A 286 5.69 -8.58 6.25
N THR A 287 5.51 -7.28 6.40
CA THR A 287 6.52 -6.37 6.96
C THR A 287 6.93 -6.81 8.36
N PHE A 288 5.96 -7.07 9.24
CA PHE A 288 6.24 -7.54 10.58
C PHE A 288 6.98 -8.88 10.58
N LEU A 289 6.56 -9.83 9.74
CA LEU A 289 7.20 -11.14 9.67
C LEU A 289 8.61 -11.09 9.10
N TYR A 290 8.88 -10.27 8.07
CA TYR A 290 10.23 -10.08 7.57
C TYR A 290 11.15 -9.44 8.60
N LEU A 291 10.65 -8.51 9.41
CA LEU A 291 11.39 -7.97 10.55
C LEU A 291 11.75 -9.07 11.56
N VAL A 292 10.77 -9.88 11.95
CA VAL A 292 10.99 -10.99 12.90
C VAL A 292 12.01 -12.00 12.33
N LEU A 293 11.88 -12.37 11.06
CA LEU A 293 12.82 -13.28 10.38
C LEU A 293 14.23 -12.67 10.31
N ALA A 294 14.37 -11.38 10.02
CA ALA A 294 15.64 -10.67 10.03
C ALA A 294 16.29 -10.64 11.42
N VAL A 295 15.51 -10.40 12.48
CA VAL A 295 16.01 -10.38 13.86
C VAL A 295 16.45 -11.78 14.30
N ILE A 296 15.64 -12.81 14.06
CA ILE A 296 15.98 -14.19 14.45
C ILE A 296 17.22 -14.68 13.69
N SER A 297 17.28 -14.44 12.38
CA SER A 297 18.45 -14.82 11.57
C SER A 297 19.71 -14.06 12.00
N GLY A 298 19.63 -12.75 12.25
CA GLY A 298 20.74 -11.95 12.75
C GLY A 298 21.23 -12.42 14.13
N PHE A 299 20.31 -12.70 15.07
CA PHE A 299 20.65 -13.23 16.38
C PHE A 299 21.35 -14.60 16.27
N ALA A 300 20.86 -15.46 15.37
CA ALA A 300 21.47 -16.76 15.12
C ALA A 300 22.90 -16.63 14.56
N VAL A 301 23.17 -15.66 13.65
CA VAL A 301 24.54 -15.36 13.17
C VAL A 301 25.45 -14.97 14.33
N TYR A 302 25.01 -14.01 15.15
CA TYR A 302 25.79 -13.52 16.29
C TYR A 302 26.18 -14.65 17.25
N MET A 303 25.25 -15.55 17.55
CA MET A 303 25.53 -16.71 18.41
C MET A 303 26.56 -17.65 17.77
N THR A 304 26.48 -17.90 16.46
CA THR A 304 27.47 -18.76 15.78
C THR A 304 28.87 -18.17 15.74
N GLU A 305 29.02 -16.86 15.48
CA GLU A 305 30.35 -16.21 15.44
C GLU A 305 31.01 -16.14 16.82
N LYS A 306 30.21 -15.86 17.87
CA LYS A 306 30.71 -15.84 19.25
C LYS A 306 31.25 -17.21 19.68
N GLU A 307 30.63 -18.28 19.20
CA GLU A 307 31.13 -19.64 19.43
C GLU A 307 32.45 -19.90 18.69
N GLU A 308 32.57 -19.54 17.41
CA GLU A 308 33.82 -19.69 16.63
C GLU A 308 35.01 -19.01 17.32
N MET A 309 34.84 -17.76 17.80
CA MET A 309 35.88 -17.04 18.54
C MET A 309 36.24 -17.72 19.88
N GLY A 310 35.24 -18.26 20.59
CA GLY A 310 35.48 -18.98 21.84
C GLY A 310 36.28 -20.27 21.65
N TYR A 311 36.04 -21.00 20.55
CA TYR A 311 36.81 -22.20 20.21
C TYR A 311 38.25 -21.87 19.84
N GLU A 312 38.49 -20.84 19.02
CA GLU A 312 39.85 -20.41 18.68
C GLU A 312 40.65 -20.03 19.93
N TYR A 313 40.03 -19.33 20.89
CA TYR A 313 40.67 -18.95 22.15
C TYR A 313 41.05 -20.16 23.02
N ILE A 314 40.18 -21.18 23.11
CA ILE A 314 40.47 -22.40 23.87
C ILE A 314 41.55 -23.23 23.17
N PHE A 315 41.51 -23.34 21.84
CA PHE A 315 42.51 -24.09 21.07
C PHE A 315 43.89 -23.45 21.15
N ALA A 316 43.98 -22.11 21.05
CA ALA A 316 45.23 -21.37 21.23
C ALA A 316 45.86 -21.60 22.61
N ASN A 317 45.04 -21.69 23.66
CA ASN A 317 45.53 -21.90 25.04
C ASN A 317 45.88 -23.37 25.35
N ASN A 318 45.25 -24.34 24.71
CA ASN A 318 45.48 -25.77 24.99
C ASN A 318 46.55 -26.43 24.09
N VAL A 319 46.92 -25.82 22.95
CA VAL A 319 48.01 -26.30 22.08
C VAL A 319 49.37 -25.72 22.49
N ALA A 320 49.40 -24.76 23.41
CA ALA A 320 50.62 -24.18 23.96
C ALA A 320 51.01 -24.61 25.40
N PRO A 321 51.01 -25.90 25.82
CA PRO A 321 51.61 -26.25 27.11
C PRO A 321 53.11 -26.55 27.05
N GLU A 322 53.72 -26.87 25.89
CA GLU A 322 55.06 -27.52 25.91
C GLU A 322 56.16 -26.95 25.00
N SER A 323 55.95 -25.85 24.29
CA SER A 323 57.08 -25.13 23.67
C SER A 323 57.05 -23.68 24.10
N GLY A 324 58.06 -23.27 24.88
CA GLY A 324 58.29 -21.90 25.36
C GLY A 324 58.55 -20.87 24.25
N ALA A 325 57.69 -20.83 23.24
CA ALA A 325 57.63 -19.74 22.27
C ALA A 325 56.72 -18.66 22.88
N VAL A 326 57.35 -17.65 23.45
CA VAL A 326 56.74 -16.38 23.82
C VAL A 326 56.09 -15.78 22.57
N PHE A 327 54.78 -15.94 22.39
CA PHE A 327 54.03 -15.13 21.45
C PHE A 327 53.96 -13.70 22.01
N ARG A 328 54.81 -12.82 21.49
CA ARG A 328 54.64 -11.37 21.65
C ARG A 328 53.25 -11.00 21.13
N SER A 329 52.38 -10.52 22.01
CA SER A 329 51.19 -9.81 21.60
C SER A 329 51.63 -8.53 20.87
N ASN A 330 51.42 -8.47 19.55
CA ASN A 330 51.35 -7.17 18.89
C ASN A 330 50.01 -6.56 19.26
N ARG A 331 49.99 -5.90 20.43
CA ARG A 331 49.03 -4.87 20.76
C ARG A 331 49.29 -3.73 19.76
N LEU A 332 48.45 -3.63 18.74
CA LEU A 332 48.37 -2.44 17.91
C LEU A 332 47.69 -1.35 18.76
N ASP A 333 48.51 -0.61 19.49
CA ASP A 333 48.09 0.66 20.07
C ASP A 333 47.95 1.65 18.89
N PHE A 334 46.71 2.02 18.59
CA PHE A 334 46.42 3.20 17.77
C PHE A 334 46.73 4.44 18.64
N THR A 335 47.69 5.23 18.17
CA THR A 335 47.86 6.63 18.57
C THR A 335 47.15 7.53 17.58
#